data_AF-A0A9D6I5P1-F1
#
_entry.id   AF-A0A9D6I5P1-F1
#
_cell.length_a   1.000
_cell.length_b   1.000
_cell.length_c   1.000
_cell.angle_alpha   90.00
_cell.angle_beta   90.00
_cell.angle_gamma   90.00
#
_symmetry.space_group_name_H-M   'P 1'
#
loop_
_entity.id
_entity.type
_entity.pdbx_description
1 polymer ?
#
loop_
_entity_poly.entity_id
_entity_poly.type
_entity_poly.pdbx_seq_one_letter_code
_entity_poly.pdbx_strand_id
1 'polypeptide(L)'
;MTRRDWATRLHLPTLGAVLVILVVWSLLSWRYGAYVLPAPLAVLRGFGDILQSGEIWKHTGASLYRILVGFAGARGIAILMGLAAFVSRTARGV
;
A
#
# COMPACT_ATOMS: atom_id res chain seq x y z
N MET A 1 2.60 -37.83 23.35
CA MET A 1 2.90 -36.73 22.41
C MET A 1 2.25 -37.05 21.07
N THR A 2 1.19 -36.33 20.74
CA THR A 2 0.16 -36.72 19.77
C THR A 2 0.42 -36.07 18.42
N ARG A 3 0.20 -36.77 17.29
CA ARG A 3 0.40 -36.27 15.90
C ARG A 3 -0.20 -34.87 15.63
N ARG A 4 -1.22 -34.46 16.39
CA ARG A 4 -1.89 -33.15 16.28
C ARG A 4 -1.00 -31.97 16.71
N ASP A 5 -0.07 -32.16 17.63
CA ASP A 5 0.77 -31.09 18.19
C ASP A 5 1.88 -30.64 17.22
N TRP A 6 2.29 -31.53 16.30
CA TRP A 6 3.19 -31.19 15.20
C TRP A 6 2.48 -30.39 14.11
N ALA A 7 1.20 -30.68 13.85
CA ALA A 7 0.45 -30.01 12.80
C ALA A 7 0.12 -28.55 13.14
N THR A 8 -0.17 -28.26 14.40
CA THR A 8 -0.37 -26.90 14.90
C THR A 8 0.93 -26.08 14.94
N ARG A 9 2.08 -26.72 15.19
CA ARG A 9 3.40 -26.04 15.10
C ARG A 9 3.81 -25.67 13.67
N LEU A 10 3.31 -26.38 12.67
CA LEU A 10 3.64 -26.13 11.26
C LEU A 10 2.66 -25.19 10.52
N HIS A 11 1.72 -24.54 11.22
CA HIS A 11 0.65 -23.74 10.60
C HIS A 11 -0.14 -24.49 9.50
N LEU A 12 -0.16 -25.84 9.53
CA LEU A 12 -0.93 -26.66 8.60
C LEU A 12 -2.41 -26.26 8.48
N PRO A 13 -3.14 -25.91 9.56
CA PRO A 13 -4.53 -25.46 9.40
C PRO A 13 -4.62 -24.15 8.60
N THR A 14 -3.66 -23.24 8.75
CA THR A 14 -3.62 -21.98 8.00
C THR A 14 -3.33 -22.22 6.52
N LEU A 15 -2.35 -23.06 6.20
CA LEU A 15 -2.04 -23.43 4.81
C LEU A 15 -3.21 -24.16 4.16
N GLY A 16 -3.89 -25.04 4.91
CA GLY A 16 -5.12 -25.68 4.46
C GLY A 16 -6.22 -24.68 4.15
N ALA A 17 -6.45 -23.69 5.01
CA ALA A 17 -7.44 -22.64 4.77
C ALA A 17 -7.11 -21.81 3.52
N VAL A 18 -5.85 -21.40 3.35
CA VAL A 18 -5.40 -20.67 2.16
C VAL A 18 -5.62 -21.50 0.89
N LEU A 19 -5.28 -22.79 0.91
CA LEU A 19 -5.50 -23.68 -0.23
C LEU A 19 -6.98 -23.79 -0.58
N VAL A 20 -7.85 -23.96 0.42
CA VAL A 20 -9.31 -23.99 0.22
C VAL A 20 -9.79 -22.69 -0.42
N ILE A 21 -9.34 -21.53 0.06
CA ILE A 21 -9.68 -20.23 -0.52
C ILE A 21 -9.22 -20.14 -1.98
N LEU A 22 -7.98 -20.55 -2.30
CA LEU A 22 -7.46 -20.52 -3.66
C LEU A 22 -8.23 -21.45 -4.60
N VAL A 23 -8.63 -22.63 -4.13
CA VAL A 23 -9.45 -23.57 -4.90
C VAL A 23 -10.83 -22.97 -5.16
N VAL A 24 -11.50 -22.46 -4.13
CA VAL A 24 -12.81 -21.82 -4.26
C VAL A 24 -12.74 -20.63 -5.21
N TRP A 25 -11.75 -19.74 -5.04
CA TRP A 25 -11.51 -18.63 -5.96
C TRP A 25 -11.33 -19.14 -7.39
N SER A 26 -10.44 -20.11 -7.62
CA SER A 26 -10.17 -20.65 -8.95
C SER A 26 -11.44 -21.20 -9.61
N LEU A 27 -12.25 -21.96 -8.88
CA LEU A 27 -13.54 -22.48 -9.37
C LEU A 27 -14.52 -21.35 -9.71
N LEU A 28 -14.63 -20.34 -8.85
CA LEU A 28 -15.45 -19.16 -9.11
C LEU A 28 -14.94 -18.39 -10.33
N SER A 29 -13.62 -18.25 -10.50
CA SER A 29 -13.01 -17.57 -11.65
C SER A 29 -13.38 -18.25 -12.97
N TRP A 30 -13.45 -19.59 -12.96
CA TRP A 30 -13.87 -20.36 -14.13
C TRP A 30 -15.36 -20.17 -14.43
N ARG A 31 -16.19 -20.06 -13.39
CA ARG A 31 -17.65 -19.89 -13.53
C ARG A 31 -18.05 -18.48 -13.99
N TYR A 32 -17.44 -17.43 -13.44
CA TYR A 32 -17.82 -16.04 -13.69
C TYR A 32 -17.00 -15.36 -14.79
N GLY A 33 -15.93 -16.02 -15.25
CA GLY A 33 -15.08 -15.51 -16.32
C GLY A 33 -14.05 -14.47 -15.84
N ALA A 34 -12.98 -14.34 -16.62
CA ALA A 34 -11.81 -13.53 -16.26
C ALA A 34 -12.09 -12.02 -16.12
N TYR A 35 -13.20 -11.55 -16.70
CA TYR A 35 -13.60 -10.15 -16.59
C TYR A 35 -14.13 -9.79 -15.20
N VAL A 36 -14.86 -10.70 -14.55
CA VAL A 36 -15.46 -10.47 -13.22
C VAL A 36 -14.53 -10.93 -12.11
N LEU A 37 -13.92 -12.10 -12.27
CA LEU A 37 -12.99 -12.65 -11.29
C LEU A 37 -11.84 -13.36 -12.01
N PRO A 38 -10.71 -12.68 -12.26
CA PRO A 38 -9.55 -13.32 -12.86
C PRO A 38 -9.01 -14.42 -11.95
N ALA A 39 -8.43 -15.46 -12.57
CA ALA A 39 -7.80 -16.54 -11.86
C ALA A 39 -6.65 -16.02 -10.96
N PRO A 40 -6.40 -16.63 -9.79
CA PRO A 40 -5.36 -16.16 -8.87
C PRO A 40 -3.98 -16.00 -9.53
N LEU A 41 -3.63 -16.92 -10.44
CA LEU A 41 -2.37 -16.87 -11.18
C LEU A 41 -2.29 -15.69 -12.15
N ALA A 42 -3.41 -15.28 -12.76
CA ALA A 42 -3.46 -14.10 -13.62
C ALA A 42 -3.27 -12.82 -12.81
N VAL A 43 -3.84 -12.77 -11.59
CA VAL A 43 -3.60 -11.65 -10.65
C VAL A 43 -2.13 -11.55 -10.27
N LEU A 44 -1.48 -12.67 -9.92
CA LEU A 44 -0.06 -12.69 -9.57
C LEU A 44 0.84 -12.26 -10.75
N ARG A 45 0.52 -12.69 -11.97
CA ARG A 45 1.26 -12.26 -13.18
C ARG A 45 1.08 -10.77 -13.43
N GLY A 46 -0.16 -10.28 -13.45
CA GLY A 46 -0.43 -8.85 -13.64
C GLY A 46 0.24 -8.00 -12.57
N PHE A 47 0.24 -8.45 -11.31
CA PHE A 47 0.99 -7.78 -10.24
C PHE A 47 2.50 -7.74 -10.51
N GLY A 48 3.08 -8.85 -10.98
CA GLY A 48 4.49 -8.92 -11.41
C GLY A 48 4.80 -8.00 -12.58
N ASP A 49 3.93 -7.95 -13.59
CA ASP A 49 4.09 -7.09 -14.77
C ASP A 49 4.08 -5.61 -14.38
N ILE A 50 3.15 -5.22 -13.49
CA ILE A 50 3.08 -3.84 -12.98
C ILE A 50 4.35 -3.50 -12.17
N LEU A 51 4.83 -4.42 -11.32
CA LEU A 51 6.08 -4.23 -10.58
C LEU A 51 7.30 -4.08 -11.51
N GLN A 52 7.39 -4.90 -12.55
CA GLN A 52 8.50 -4.88 -13.52
C GLN A 52 8.45 -3.65 -14.43
N SER A 53 7.25 -3.19 -14.80
CA SER A 53 7.08 -1.99 -15.64
C SER A 53 7.67 -0.73 -15.01
N GLY A 54 7.87 -0.73 -13.69
CA GLY A 54 8.35 0.44 -12.93
C GLY A 54 7.33 1.58 -12.83
N GLU A 55 6.13 1.40 -13.41
CA GLU A 55 5.12 2.44 -13.51
C GLU A 55 4.59 2.88 -12.14
N ILE A 56 4.42 1.94 -11.20
CA ILE A 56 4.07 2.25 -9.81
C ILE A 56 5.06 3.24 -9.21
N TRP A 57 6.36 2.98 -9.37
CA TRP A 57 7.41 3.81 -8.78
C TRP A 57 7.43 5.20 -9.40
N LYS A 58 7.23 5.29 -10.71
CA LYS A 58 7.16 6.57 -11.42
C LYS A 58 6.01 7.44 -10.93
N HIS A 59 4.79 6.90 -10.88
CA HIS A 59 3.61 7.67 -10.46
C HIS A 59 3.61 7.96 -8.96
N THR A 60 3.99 6.98 -8.15
CA THR A 60 4.10 7.14 -6.69
C THR A 60 5.17 8.17 -6.34
N GLY A 61 6.33 8.11 -7.00
CA GLY A 61 7.42 9.07 -6.83
C GLY A 61 7.02 10.48 -7.24
N ALA A 62 6.34 10.65 -8.38
CA ALA A 62 5.83 11.96 -8.81
C ALA A 62 4.81 12.54 -7.81
N SER A 63 3.90 11.72 -7.30
CA SER A 63 2.94 12.12 -6.26
C SER A 63 3.64 12.55 -4.97
N LEU A 64 4.60 11.73 -4.51
CA LEU A 64 5.36 11.99 -3.29
C LEU A 64 6.21 13.26 -3.41
N TYR A 65 6.88 13.47 -4.55
CA TYR A 65 7.64 14.67 -4.83
C TYR A 65 6.77 15.92 -4.70
N ARG A 66 5.59 15.92 -5.32
CA ARG A 66 4.64 17.04 -5.24
C ARG A 66 4.23 17.35 -3.80
N ILE A 67 3.95 16.32 -3.00
CA ILE A 67 3.60 16.47 -1.59
C ILE A 67 4.77 17.08 -0.81
N LEU A 68 5.98 16.55 -0.98
CA LEU A 68 7.17 17.00 -0.26
C LEU A 68 7.52 18.45 -0.60
N VAL A 69 7.51 18.82 -1.88
CA VAL A 69 7.79 20.20 -2.32
C VAL A 69 6.73 21.16 -1.80
N GLY A 70 5.44 20.82 -1.93
CA GLY A 70 4.35 21.66 -1.41
C GLY A 70 4.42 21.85 0.10
N PHE A 71 4.66 20.77 0.84
CA PHE A 71 4.78 20.79 2.30
C PHE A 71 6.01 21.58 2.76
N ALA A 72 7.17 21.36 2.14
CA ALA A 72 8.40 22.07 2.47
C ALA A 72 8.26 23.58 2.18
N GLY A 73 7.65 23.94 1.04
CA GLY A 73 7.38 25.33 0.68
C GLY A 73 6.44 26.01 1.67
N ALA A 74 5.30 25.38 1.97
CA ALA A 74 4.33 25.90 2.94
C ALA A 74 4.95 26.07 4.34
N ARG A 75 5.70 25.06 4.80
CA ARG A 75 6.40 25.11 6.09
C ARG A 75 7.46 26.22 6.12
N GLY A 76 8.24 26.36 5.05
CA GLY A 76 9.24 27.43 4.94
C GLY A 76 8.61 28.82 5.06
N ILE A 77 7.53 29.07 4.32
CA ILE A 77 6.79 30.34 4.38
C ILE A 77 6.21 30.58 5.78
N ALA A 78 5.57 29.57 6.37
CA ALA A 78 4.99 29.67 7.71
C ALA A 78 6.04 30.00 8.78
N ILE A 79 7.23 29.38 8.70
CA ILE A 79 8.35 29.69 9.62
C ILE A 79 8.82 31.14 9.42
N LEU A 80 9.03 31.57 8.18
CA LEU A 80 9.47 32.94 7.90
C LEU A 80 8.46 33.98 8.40
N MET A 81 7.16 33.75 8.16
CA MET A 81 6.10 34.61 8.67
C MET A 81 6.03 34.62 10.19
N GLY A 82 6.14 33.45 10.84
CA GLY A 82 6.15 33.34 12.29
C GLY A 82 7.33 34.08 12.94
N LEU A 83 8.53 33.95 12.36
CA LEU A 83 9.72 34.68 12.80
C LEU A 83 9.58 36.19 12.58
N ALA A 84 9.08 36.61 11.41
CA ALA A 84 8.86 38.02 11.11
C ALA A 84 7.85 38.65 12.09
N ALA A 85 6.75 37.94 12.38
CA ALA A 85 5.77 38.34 13.37
C ALA A 85 6.41 38.49 14.76
N PHE A 86 7.18 37.48 15.21
CA PHE A 86 7.85 37.47 16.50
C PHE A 86 8.82 38.65 16.69
N VAL A 87 9.61 39.00 15.67
CA VAL A 87 10.59 40.10 15.73
C VAL A 87 9.91 41.47 15.63
N SER A 88 8.73 41.57 15.02
CA SER A 88 8.05 42.84 14.81
C SER A 88 7.63 43.52 16.13
N ARG A 89 7.83 44.84 16.23
CA ARG A 89 7.35 45.66 17.37
C ARG A 89 5.82 45.75 17.38
N THR A 90 5.19 45.71 16.22
CA THR A 90 3.73 45.78 16.05
C THR A 90 3.01 44.56 16.65
N ALA A 91 3.58 43.36 16.56
CA ALA A 91 2.99 42.15 17.15
C ALA A 91 3.20 42.02 18.67
N ARG A 92 4.20 42.71 19.25
CA ARG A 92 4.43 42.73 20.71
C ARG A 92 3.50 43.68 21.47
N GLY A 93 2.84 44.59 20.75
CA GLY A 93 1.96 45.61 21.32
C GLY A 93 0.47 45.23 21.34
N VAL A 94 0.11 44.06 20.80
CA VAL A 94 -1.23 43.44 20.88
C VAL A 94 -1.18 42.38 21.97
#